data_AF-A0A2V7JR12-F1
#
_entry.id   AF-A0A2V7JR12-F1
#
_cell.length_a   1.000
_cell.length_b   1.000
_cell.length_c   1.000
_cell.angle_alpha   90.00
_cell.angle_beta   90.00
_cell.angle_gamma   90.00
#
_symmetry.space_group_name_H-M   'P 1'
#
loop_
_entity.id
_entity.type
_entity.pdbx_description
1 polymer ?
#
loop_
_entity_poly.entity_id
_entity_poly.type
_entity_poly.pdbx_seq_one_letter_code
_entity_poly.pdbx_strand_id
1 'polypeptide(L)'
;MSWLLEHASAPIKYRAITEIARTADPTSPEVDWLPYSHRSAIRLAVTQTRDGMWNQSVLSIPGRHSSDFTGVGTIPAVRRLAEYGWTSDSPPLVFSRRLLFRLLAEDNDPAFTFELGTKTKDDDLVRRTRGLFREAAAATLAQMGYENDPRLRGAARRILERTVSYLNSPLGEKPWMRVGNSHVLAPESAPPSIYTLTMLSRMPIFRHEHFSEVERIYYWITQPLPRQEVVQLFGKKMVPQPHLIMGDVLPHRNAVDADVPFALTWLETMARLNFLRRNDGWMKLYERFVDDRDRNGIWHPHKGLERPTTTHPWAWSTFPLDDGSAAESKFTDVTFRIGLIGKLLGREIELI
;
A
#
# COMPACT_ATOMS: atom_id res chain seq x y z
N MET A 1 23.77 1.36 -9.86
CA MET A 1 22.45 1.71 -10.45
C MET A 1 22.33 1.18 -11.89
N SER A 2 23.41 1.19 -12.66
CA SER A 2 23.49 0.71 -14.05
C SER A 2 22.85 -0.67 -14.26
N TRP A 3 23.09 -1.62 -13.36
CA TRP A 3 22.54 -2.97 -13.46
C TRP A 3 21.01 -3.01 -13.58
N LEU A 4 20.27 -2.18 -12.82
CA LEU A 4 18.81 -2.09 -12.91
C LEU A 4 18.38 -1.50 -14.27
N LEU A 5 19.13 -0.55 -14.82
CA LEU A 5 18.82 0.06 -16.12
C LEU A 5 19.02 -0.92 -17.27
N GLU A 6 19.89 -1.91 -17.10
CA GLU A 6 20.11 -2.95 -18.09
C GLU A 6 19.05 -4.07 -17.96
N HIS A 7 18.82 -4.58 -16.75
CA HIS A 7 18.12 -5.85 -16.53
C HIS A 7 16.64 -5.74 -16.12
N ALA A 8 16.19 -4.60 -15.59
CA ALA A 8 14.85 -4.50 -15.02
C ALA A 8 13.75 -4.21 -16.06
N SER A 9 12.48 -4.41 -15.69
CA SER A 9 11.34 -3.98 -16.52
C SER A 9 11.26 -2.46 -16.66
N ALA A 10 10.60 -1.98 -17.72
CA ALA A 10 10.48 -0.55 -18.00
C ALA A 10 9.95 0.29 -16.80
N PRO A 11 8.97 -0.17 -16.01
CA PRO A 11 8.56 0.51 -14.79
C PRO A 11 9.68 0.69 -13.75
N ILE A 12 10.46 -0.36 -13.51
CA ILE A 12 11.57 -0.31 -12.56
C ILE A 12 12.66 0.63 -13.09
N LYS A 13 13.00 0.56 -14.38
CA LYS A 13 13.95 1.50 -15.01
C LYS A 13 13.49 2.94 -14.84
N TYR A 14 12.25 3.25 -15.20
CA TYR A 14 11.65 4.58 -15.08
C TYR A 14 11.75 5.12 -13.66
N ARG A 15 11.31 4.33 -12.67
CA ARG A 15 11.29 4.76 -11.26
C ARG A 15 12.68 4.83 -10.67
N ALA A 16 13.60 3.99 -11.11
CA ALA A 16 14.96 4.06 -10.62
C ALA A 16 15.72 5.29 -11.17
N ILE A 17 15.41 5.72 -12.39
CA ILE A 17 15.89 7.00 -12.93
C ILE A 17 15.28 8.19 -12.18
N THR A 18 13.96 8.19 -11.96
CA THR A 18 13.22 9.37 -11.47
C THR A 18 13.13 9.48 -9.95
N GLU A 19 12.97 8.38 -9.21
CA GLU A 19 12.81 8.38 -7.75
C GLU A 19 14.13 8.20 -7.01
N ILE A 20 15.01 7.34 -7.53
CA ILE A 20 16.28 6.94 -6.90
C ILE A 20 17.42 7.86 -7.35
N ALA A 21 17.78 7.78 -8.63
CA ALA A 21 18.91 8.49 -9.21
C ALA A 21 18.63 9.99 -9.34
N ARG A 22 17.38 10.35 -9.66
CA ARG A 22 16.93 11.73 -9.97
C ARG A 22 17.78 12.40 -11.06
N THR A 23 18.21 11.61 -12.04
CA THR A 23 19.03 12.09 -13.16
C THR A 23 18.21 12.68 -14.31
N ALA A 24 16.89 12.45 -14.30
CA ALA A 24 15.96 13.02 -15.27
C ALA A 24 14.67 13.47 -14.58
N ASP A 25 14.05 14.50 -15.15
CA ASP A 25 12.69 14.90 -14.79
C ASP A 25 11.70 13.80 -15.25
N PRO A 26 10.74 13.37 -14.39
CA PRO A 26 9.69 12.42 -14.77
C PRO A 26 8.89 12.79 -16.03
N THR A 27 8.87 14.07 -16.40
CA THR A 27 8.19 14.63 -17.58
C THR A 27 9.10 14.79 -18.79
N SER A 28 10.39 14.40 -18.68
CA SER A 28 11.32 14.45 -19.79
C SER A 28 10.95 13.43 -20.88
N PRO A 29 10.93 13.82 -22.17
CA PRO A 29 10.68 12.93 -23.30
C PRO A 29 11.63 11.72 -23.39
N GLU A 30 12.78 11.76 -22.70
CA GLU A 30 13.74 10.65 -22.69
C GLU A 30 13.24 9.44 -21.90
N VAL A 31 12.38 9.66 -20.90
CA VAL A 31 11.97 8.63 -19.93
C VAL A 31 10.45 8.52 -19.74
N ASP A 32 9.68 9.55 -20.08
CA ASP A 32 8.21 9.59 -19.88
C ASP A 32 7.46 8.47 -20.62
N TRP A 33 8.00 7.99 -21.74
CA TRP A 33 7.42 6.93 -22.55
C TRP A 33 7.62 5.52 -21.96
N LEU A 34 8.62 5.33 -21.09
CA LEU A 34 9.01 4.01 -20.58
C LEU A 34 7.86 3.26 -19.88
N PRO A 35 7.10 3.88 -18.95
CA PRO A 35 5.94 3.24 -18.31
C PRO A 35 4.88 2.71 -19.30
N TYR A 36 4.71 3.41 -20.42
CA TYR A 36 3.71 3.06 -21.44
C TYR A 36 4.17 1.96 -22.39
N SER A 37 5.46 1.59 -22.38
CA SER A 37 5.98 0.45 -23.14
C SER A 37 5.76 -0.90 -22.45
N HIS A 38 5.37 -0.90 -21.17
CA HIS A 38 5.27 -2.12 -20.38
C HIS A 38 3.96 -2.88 -20.68
N ARG A 39 4.09 -4.08 -21.27
CA ARG A 39 2.93 -4.89 -21.70
C ARG A 39 1.93 -5.17 -20.59
N SER A 40 2.38 -5.48 -19.38
CA SER A 40 1.49 -5.77 -18.24
C SER A 40 0.70 -4.54 -17.80
N ALA A 41 1.28 -3.34 -17.93
CA ALA A 41 0.58 -2.09 -17.64
C ALA A 41 -0.51 -1.82 -18.67
N ILE A 42 -0.19 -1.96 -19.96
CA ILE A 42 -1.17 -1.84 -21.05
C ILE A 42 -2.30 -2.85 -20.88
N ARG A 43 -1.98 -4.12 -20.62
CA ARG A 43 -2.96 -5.18 -20.39
C ARG A 43 -3.91 -4.86 -19.24
N LEU A 44 -3.37 -4.37 -18.11
CA LEU A 44 -4.21 -3.92 -17.01
C LEU A 44 -5.10 -2.74 -17.44
N ALA A 45 -4.54 -1.73 -18.11
CA ALA A 45 -5.28 -0.55 -18.57
C ALA A 45 -6.46 -0.90 -19.49
N VAL A 46 -6.28 -1.82 -20.45
CA VAL A 46 -7.35 -2.18 -21.41
C VAL A 46 -8.47 -3.03 -20.81
N THR A 47 -8.29 -3.58 -19.60
CA THR A 47 -9.36 -4.30 -18.87
C THR A 47 -10.30 -3.36 -18.10
N GLN A 48 -10.02 -2.05 -18.12
CA GLN A 48 -10.88 -1.05 -17.49
C GLN A 48 -12.23 -0.94 -18.22
N THR A 49 -13.31 -0.92 -17.47
CA THR A 49 -14.66 -0.67 -18.01
C THR A 49 -14.89 0.82 -18.26
N ARG A 50 -15.88 1.16 -19.09
CA ARG A 50 -16.16 2.55 -19.53
C ARG A 50 -16.48 3.54 -18.40
N ASP A 51 -16.90 3.03 -17.26
CA ASP A 51 -17.16 3.77 -16.02
C ASP A 51 -15.89 4.02 -15.19
N GLY A 52 -14.72 3.61 -15.68
CA GLY A 52 -13.43 3.82 -15.01
C GLY A 52 -13.12 2.77 -13.93
N MET A 53 -13.83 1.65 -13.93
CA MET A 53 -13.69 0.58 -12.93
C MET A 53 -12.94 -0.64 -13.47
N TRP A 54 -12.48 -1.48 -12.54
CA TRP A 54 -12.08 -2.85 -12.82
C TRP A 54 -12.99 -3.83 -12.11
N ASN A 55 -13.46 -4.84 -12.85
CA ASN A 55 -14.27 -5.96 -12.35
C ASN A 55 -15.51 -5.54 -11.51
N GLN A 56 -16.01 -4.31 -11.68
CA GLN A 56 -17.11 -3.76 -10.87
C GLN A 56 -16.89 -3.93 -9.35
N SER A 57 -15.63 -3.89 -8.93
CA SER A 57 -15.20 -4.17 -7.55
C SER A 57 -14.17 -3.13 -7.10
N VAL A 58 -13.96 -3.01 -5.79
CA VAL A 58 -13.12 -1.94 -5.22
C VAL A 58 -11.81 -2.52 -4.71
N LEU A 59 -11.84 -3.54 -3.86
CA LEU A 59 -10.68 -4.06 -3.13
C LEU A 59 -10.27 -5.47 -3.53
N SER A 60 -11.04 -6.11 -4.41
CA SER A 60 -10.78 -7.47 -4.89
C SER A 60 -9.36 -7.60 -5.46
N ILE A 61 -8.67 -8.68 -5.10
CA ILE A 61 -7.38 -9.04 -5.68
C ILE A 61 -7.53 -10.29 -6.56
N PRO A 62 -6.74 -10.43 -7.62
CA PRO A 62 -6.73 -11.65 -8.42
C PRO A 62 -6.33 -12.86 -7.57
N GLY A 63 -6.93 -14.02 -7.87
CA GLY A 63 -6.60 -15.27 -7.18
C GLY A 63 -5.18 -15.76 -7.52
N ARG A 64 -4.60 -16.61 -6.67
CA ARG A 64 -3.23 -17.15 -6.86
C ARG A 64 -3.01 -17.85 -8.21
N HIS A 65 -4.08 -18.34 -8.83
CA HIS A 65 -4.07 -19.04 -10.13
C HIS A 65 -4.77 -18.26 -11.24
N SER A 66 -5.18 -17.01 -11.00
CA SER A 66 -5.85 -16.22 -12.05
C SER A 66 -4.84 -15.78 -13.11
N SER A 67 -5.14 -16.04 -14.37
CA SER A 67 -4.43 -15.45 -15.50
C SER A 67 -4.65 -13.93 -15.55
N ASP A 68 -3.59 -13.16 -15.86
CA ASP A 68 -3.64 -11.80 -16.41
C ASP A 68 -4.67 -10.84 -15.75
N PHE A 69 -4.49 -10.53 -14.46
CA PHE A 69 -5.29 -9.52 -13.73
C PHE A 69 -6.80 -9.80 -13.59
N THR A 70 -7.25 -10.98 -13.99
CA THR A 70 -8.67 -11.35 -13.91
C THR A 70 -9.17 -11.25 -12.47
N GLY A 71 -10.25 -10.50 -12.26
CA GLY A 71 -10.86 -10.31 -10.94
C GLY A 71 -10.27 -9.16 -10.11
N VAL A 72 -9.29 -8.40 -10.63
CA VAL A 72 -8.72 -7.24 -9.94
C VAL A 72 -9.78 -6.15 -9.72
N GLY A 73 -9.79 -5.58 -8.52
CA GLY A 73 -10.62 -4.43 -8.16
C GLY A 73 -9.97 -3.09 -8.52
N THR A 74 -10.78 -2.06 -8.48
CA THR A 74 -10.40 -0.71 -8.94
C THR A 74 -9.24 -0.12 -8.14
N ILE A 75 -9.21 -0.28 -6.80
CA ILE A 75 -8.13 0.25 -5.96
C ILE A 75 -6.80 -0.46 -6.26
N PRO A 76 -6.70 -1.81 -6.18
CA PRO A 76 -5.46 -2.49 -6.53
C PRO A 76 -4.97 -2.19 -7.95
N ALA A 77 -5.88 -2.09 -8.93
CA ALA A 77 -5.54 -1.78 -10.33
C ALA A 77 -4.96 -0.38 -10.51
N VAL A 78 -5.62 0.64 -9.96
CA VAL A 78 -5.13 2.03 -10.01
C VAL A 78 -3.76 2.15 -9.35
N ARG A 79 -3.61 1.57 -8.15
CA ARG A 79 -2.34 1.59 -7.43
C ARG A 79 -1.25 0.85 -8.19
N ARG A 80 -1.59 -0.24 -8.87
CA ARG A 80 -0.64 -1.00 -9.69
C ARG A 80 -0.19 -0.21 -10.91
N LEU A 81 -1.08 0.50 -11.59
CA LEU A 81 -0.72 1.41 -12.70
C LEU A 81 0.17 2.54 -12.20
N ALA A 82 -0.12 3.12 -11.03
CA ALA A 82 0.74 4.14 -10.41
C ALA A 82 2.14 3.59 -10.10
N GLU A 83 2.24 2.36 -9.57
CA GLU A 83 3.54 1.69 -9.34
C GLU A 83 4.25 1.32 -10.65
N TYR A 84 3.53 1.17 -11.76
CA TYR A 84 4.12 1.05 -13.08
C TYR A 84 4.68 2.37 -13.66
N GLY A 85 4.45 3.50 -12.99
CA GLY A 85 4.89 4.83 -13.42
C GLY A 85 3.85 5.60 -14.23
N TRP A 86 2.60 5.13 -14.30
CA TRP A 86 1.53 5.88 -14.97
C TRP A 86 1.14 7.08 -14.11
N THR A 87 0.98 8.24 -14.74
CA THR A 87 0.71 9.52 -14.07
C THR A 87 -0.78 9.76 -13.88
N SER A 88 -1.15 10.69 -12.99
CA SER A 88 -2.56 11.06 -12.75
C SER A 88 -3.32 11.52 -13.99
N ASP A 89 -2.59 11.94 -15.03
CA ASP A 89 -3.14 12.42 -16.30
C ASP A 89 -3.23 11.31 -17.36
N SER A 90 -2.72 10.12 -17.06
CA SER A 90 -2.89 8.94 -17.92
C SER A 90 -4.37 8.58 -18.04
N PRO A 91 -4.90 8.26 -19.24
CA PRO A 91 -6.34 8.10 -19.45
C PRO A 91 -7.04 7.15 -18.46
N PRO A 92 -6.52 5.94 -18.16
CA PRO A 92 -7.19 5.05 -17.21
C PRO A 92 -7.29 5.65 -15.80
N LEU A 93 -6.27 6.39 -15.38
CA LEU A 93 -6.22 7.02 -14.07
C LEU A 93 -7.16 8.24 -13.99
N VAL A 94 -7.29 8.99 -15.08
CA VAL A 94 -8.28 10.07 -15.21
C VAL A 94 -9.70 9.53 -15.12
N PHE A 95 -10.01 8.39 -15.77
CA PHE A 95 -11.34 7.79 -15.70
C PHE A 95 -11.71 7.31 -14.29
N SER A 96 -10.79 6.67 -13.57
CA SER A 96 -11.05 6.21 -12.20
C SER A 96 -11.15 7.34 -11.17
N ARG A 97 -10.54 8.49 -11.44
CA ARG A 97 -10.50 9.65 -10.53
C ARG A 97 -11.88 10.06 -10.03
N ARG A 98 -12.90 10.08 -10.90
CA ARG A 98 -14.27 10.47 -10.53
C ARG A 98 -14.82 9.54 -9.45
N LEU A 99 -14.63 8.23 -9.61
CA LEU A 99 -15.06 7.25 -8.64
C LEU A 99 -14.33 7.42 -7.31
N LEU A 100 -13.01 7.59 -7.34
CA LEU A 100 -12.20 7.76 -6.13
C LEU A 100 -12.64 8.97 -5.30
N PHE A 101 -12.86 10.13 -5.94
CA PHE A 101 -13.38 11.30 -5.23
C PHE A 101 -14.83 11.12 -4.77
N ARG A 102 -15.65 10.39 -5.53
CA ARG A 102 -17.01 10.07 -5.09
C ARG A 102 -17.02 9.17 -3.87
N LEU A 103 -16.09 8.21 -3.78
CA LEU A 103 -15.91 7.39 -2.57
C LEU A 103 -15.57 8.24 -1.35
N LEU A 104 -14.80 9.33 -1.50
CA LEU A 104 -14.49 10.25 -0.39
C LEU A 104 -15.69 11.06 0.08
N ALA A 105 -16.62 11.37 -0.82
CA ALA A 105 -17.89 11.96 -0.42
C ALA A 105 -18.62 10.92 0.43
N GLU A 106 -19.18 11.30 1.58
CA GLU A 106 -19.96 10.41 2.44
C GLU A 106 -21.33 10.08 1.82
N ASP A 107 -21.35 9.88 0.50
CA ASP A 107 -22.48 9.49 -0.32
C ASP A 107 -23.01 8.14 0.17
N ASN A 108 -24.31 8.13 0.47
CA ASN A 108 -25.02 6.97 0.98
C ASN A 108 -25.81 6.24 -0.11
N ASP A 109 -25.61 6.58 -1.38
CA ASP A 109 -26.21 5.90 -2.53
C ASP A 109 -25.92 4.38 -2.48
N PRO A 110 -26.97 3.53 -2.44
CA PRO A 110 -26.85 2.07 -2.40
C PRO A 110 -26.04 1.47 -3.54
N ALA A 111 -25.93 2.15 -4.69
CA ALA A 111 -25.12 1.72 -5.82
C ALA A 111 -23.62 1.61 -5.48
N PHE A 112 -23.14 2.31 -4.45
CA PHE A 112 -21.73 2.34 -4.01
C PHE A 112 -21.44 1.36 -2.87
N THR A 113 -22.22 0.29 -2.77
CA THR A 113 -21.97 -0.83 -1.86
C THR A 113 -21.05 -1.89 -2.49
N PHE A 114 -20.89 -1.88 -3.82
CA PHE A 114 -19.96 -2.71 -4.60
C PHE A 114 -19.98 -4.19 -4.19
N GLU A 115 -18.87 -4.69 -3.64
CA GLU A 115 -18.66 -6.07 -3.20
C GLU A 115 -19.66 -6.54 -2.12
N LEU A 116 -20.31 -5.61 -1.41
CA LEU A 116 -21.40 -5.95 -0.49
C LEU A 116 -22.71 -6.26 -1.22
N GLY A 117 -22.93 -5.62 -2.38
CA GLY A 117 -24.17 -5.64 -3.16
C GLY A 117 -25.46 -5.50 -2.34
N THR A 118 -26.58 -5.89 -2.95
CA THR A 118 -27.90 -6.01 -2.28
C THR A 118 -27.98 -7.13 -1.24
N LYS A 119 -26.87 -7.87 -1.01
CA LYS A 119 -26.83 -9.06 -0.14
C LYS A 119 -26.70 -8.72 1.33
N THR A 120 -26.24 -7.53 1.67
CA THR A 120 -26.05 -7.10 3.06
C THR A 120 -27.20 -6.18 3.50
N LYS A 121 -28.07 -6.67 4.39
CA LYS A 121 -29.16 -5.90 5.02
C LYS A 121 -28.76 -5.24 6.35
N ASP A 122 -27.50 -5.34 6.72
CA ASP A 122 -26.97 -4.85 7.99
C ASP A 122 -26.33 -3.47 7.79
N ASP A 123 -27.00 -2.43 8.28
CA ASP A 123 -26.59 -1.03 8.10
C ASP A 123 -25.20 -0.74 8.68
N ASP A 124 -24.81 -1.42 9.76
CA ASP A 124 -23.50 -1.21 10.39
C ASP A 124 -22.39 -1.79 9.50
N LEU A 125 -22.64 -2.95 8.89
CA LEU A 125 -21.70 -3.55 7.94
C LEU A 125 -21.55 -2.72 6.65
N VAL A 126 -22.66 -2.12 6.18
CA VAL A 126 -22.64 -1.18 5.04
C VAL A 126 -21.84 0.07 5.38
N ARG A 127 -22.12 0.72 6.51
CA ARG A 127 -21.41 1.93 6.96
C ARG A 127 -19.92 1.67 7.09
N ARG A 128 -19.52 0.56 7.71
CA ARG A 128 -18.11 0.20 7.86
C ARG A 128 -17.43 -0.05 6.52
N THR A 129 -18.04 -0.81 5.62
CA THR A 129 -17.37 -1.14 4.35
C THR A 129 -17.20 0.09 3.47
N ARG A 130 -18.15 1.04 3.51
CA ARG A 130 -17.96 2.38 2.94
C ARG A 130 -16.81 3.12 3.59
N GLY A 131 -16.65 3.03 4.91
CA GLY A 131 -15.49 3.54 5.64
C GLY A 131 -14.16 2.99 5.12
N LEU A 132 -14.11 1.68 4.87
CA LEU A 132 -12.94 1.01 4.30
C LEU A 132 -12.65 1.48 2.87
N PHE A 133 -13.68 1.59 2.01
CA PHE A 133 -13.52 2.11 0.65
C PHE A 133 -13.05 3.57 0.65
N ARG A 134 -13.50 4.39 1.60
CA ARG A 134 -13.03 5.77 1.79
C ARG A 134 -11.55 5.83 2.12
N GLU A 135 -11.10 5.05 3.11
CA GLU A 135 -9.69 5.00 3.47
C GLU A 135 -8.83 4.52 2.30
N ALA A 136 -9.27 3.48 1.60
CA ALA A 136 -8.58 2.96 0.44
C ALA A 136 -8.50 3.97 -0.72
N ALA A 137 -9.60 4.67 -1.00
CA ALA A 137 -9.64 5.73 -2.01
C ALA A 137 -8.74 6.91 -1.62
N ALA A 138 -8.73 7.30 -0.35
CA ALA A 138 -7.87 8.38 0.16
C ALA A 138 -6.39 8.01 0.01
N ALA A 139 -6.00 6.79 0.38
CA ALA A 139 -4.65 6.28 0.18
C ALA A 139 -4.23 6.27 -1.30
N THR A 140 -5.16 5.90 -2.18
CA THR A 140 -4.92 5.83 -3.63
C THR A 140 -4.76 7.22 -4.24
N LEU A 141 -5.65 8.16 -3.91
CA LEU A 141 -5.54 9.55 -4.36
C LEU A 141 -4.28 10.23 -3.83
N ALA A 142 -3.90 9.97 -2.58
CA ALA A 142 -2.63 10.44 -2.01
C ALA A 142 -1.43 9.89 -2.80
N GLN A 143 -1.42 8.59 -3.13
CA GLN A 143 -0.38 7.98 -3.96
C GLN A 143 -0.30 8.60 -5.37
N MET A 144 -1.43 9.04 -5.93
CA MET A 144 -1.50 9.73 -7.23
C MET A 144 -1.12 11.22 -7.16
N GLY A 145 -0.75 11.76 -5.99
CA GLY A 145 -0.29 13.14 -5.84
C GLY A 145 -1.39 14.17 -5.55
N TYR A 146 -2.61 13.75 -5.19
CA TYR A 146 -3.73 14.67 -4.90
C TYR A 146 -3.69 15.29 -3.49
N GLU A 147 -2.53 15.34 -2.81
CA GLU A 147 -2.41 15.86 -1.43
C GLU A 147 -3.00 17.27 -1.24
N ASN A 148 -2.88 18.12 -2.26
CA ASN A 148 -3.37 19.50 -2.21
C ASN A 148 -4.88 19.62 -2.53
N ASP A 149 -5.55 18.54 -2.93
CA ASP A 149 -6.99 18.58 -3.22
C ASP A 149 -7.77 18.68 -1.89
N PRO A 150 -8.64 19.71 -1.71
CA PRO A 150 -9.34 19.93 -0.45
C PRO A 150 -10.27 18.78 -0.07
N ARG A 151 -10.77 18.00 -1.04
CA ARG A 151 -11.63 16.83 -0.77
C ARG A 151 -10.82 15.71 -0.14
N LEU A 152 -9.61 15.46 -0.65
CA LEU A 152 -8.69 14.49 -0.06
C LEU A 152 -8.27 14.94 1.34
N ARG A 153 -7.86 16.21 1.51
CA ARG A 153 -7.45 16.74 2.82
C ARG A 153 -8.57 16.65 3.86
N GLY A 154 -9.81 16.98 3.46
CA GLY A 154 -10.97 16.85 4.33
C GLY A 154 -11.24 15.40 4.75
N ALA A 155 -11.14 14.45 3.82
CA ALA A 155 -11.28 13.03 4.13
C ALA A 155 -10.13 12.52 5.02
N ALA A 156 -8.89 12.88 4.71
CA ALA A 156 -7.71 12.52 5.49
C ALA A 156 -7.81 13.00 6.94
N ARG A 157 -8.28 14.23 7.15
CA ARG A 157 -8.54 14.79 8.48
C ARG A 157 -9.58 13.97 9.25
N ARG A 158 -10.72 13.63 8.65
CA ARG A 158 -11.75 12.80 9.32
C ARG A 158 -11.25 11.40 9.66
N ILE A 159 -10.47 10.78 8.76
CA ILE A 159 -9.85 9.46 9.01
C ILE A 159 -8.86 9.55 10.17
N LEU A 160 -8.01 10.56 10.19
CA LEU A 160 -7.02 10.77 11.24
C LEU A 160 -7.67 11.08 12.59
N GLU A 161 -8.64 11.99 12.63
CA GLU A 161 -9.42 12.33 13.83
C GLU A 161 -10.09 11.10 14.44
N ARG A 162 -10.73 10.27 13.60
CA ARG A 162 -11.34 9.00 14.05
C ARG A 162 -10.30 8.05 14.63
N THR A 163 -9.16 7.92 13.96
CA THR A 163 -8.05 7.04 14.40
C THR A 163 -7.50 7.51 15.75
N VAL A 164 -7.20 8.79 15.89
CA VAL A 164 -6.64 9.36 17.13
C VAL A 164 -7.64 9.34 18.27
N SER A 165 -8.92 9.62 17.98
CA SER A 165 -9.99 9.50 18.97
C SER A 165 -10.06 8.08 19.54
N TYR A 166 -9.97 7.05 18.69
CA TYR A 166 -9.89 5.67 19.12
C TYR A 166 -8.64 5.40 19.96
N LEU A 167 -7.45 5.83 19.51
CA LEU A 167 -6.19 5.63 20.24
C LEU A 167 -6.19 6.27 21.64
N ASN A 168 -6.96 7.35 21.83
CA ASN A 168 -7.10 8.05 23.10
C ASN A 168 -8.26 7.53 23.96
N SER A 169 -9.05 6.60 23.44
CA SER A 169 -10.21 6.05 24.13
C SER A 169 -9.82 4.85 25.01
N PRO A 170 -10.69 4.41 25.94
CA PRO A 170 -10.50 3.16 26.67
C PRO A 170 -10.34 1.93 25.76
N LEU A 171 -10.87 1.99 24.53
CA LEU A 171 -10.70 0.93 23.52
C LEU A 171 -9.32 0.96 22.88
N GLY A 172 -8.60 2.07 22.92
CA GLY A 172 -7.17 2.09 22.56
C GLY A 172 -6.36 1.33 23.60
N GLU A 173 -6.60 1.57 24.88
CA GLU A 173 -5.88 0.88 25.97
C GLU A 173 -6.24 -0.61 26.07
N LYS A 174 -7.53 -0.95 25.88
CA LYS A 174 -8.06 -2.32 25.95
C LYS A 174 -8.90 -2.61 24.69
N PRO A 175 -8.26 -2.95 23.57
CA PRO A 175 -8.94 -3.08 22.28
C PRO A 175 -9.87 -4.29 22.17
N TRP A 176 -9.65 -5.31 22.99
CA TRP A 176 -10.36 -6.58 22.89
C TRP A 176 -11.49 -6.68 23.91
N MET A 177 -12.70 -6.93 23.42
CA MET A 177 -13.84 -7.34 24.22
C MET A 177 -14.13 -8.83 24.04
N ARG A 178 -14.60 -9.48 25.11
CA ARG A 178 -14.97 -10.90 25.06
C ARG A 178 -16.43 -11.04 24.62
N VAL A 179 -16.67 -11.82 23.57
CA VAL A 179 -18.01 -12.15 23.06
C VAL A 179 -18.09 -13.67 22.89
N GLY A 180 -18.83 -14.32 23.79
CA GLY A 180 -18.83 -15.78 23.90
C GLY A 180 -17.43 -16.32 24.20
N ASN A 181 -16.91 -17.16 23.30
CA ASN A 181 -15.57 -17.76 23.41
C ASN A 181 -14.50 -17.01 22.62
N SER A 182 -14.85 -15.92 21.94
CA SER A 182 -13.93 -15.15 21.08
C SER A 182 -13.60 -13.79 21.69
N HIS A 183 -12.41 -13.28 21.39
CA HIS A 183 -12.05 -11.88 21.62
C HIS A 183 -12.18 -11.14 20.31
N VAL A 184 -12.89 -10.01 20.32
CA VAL A 184 -13.20 -9.21 19.13
C VAL A 184 -13.00 -7.73 19.44
N LEU A 185 -12.82 -6.94 18.38
CA LEU A 185 -12.86 -5.49 18.45
C LEU A 185 -14.31 -5.02 18.58
N ALA A 186 -14.52 -3.97 19.37
CA ALA A 186 -15.80 -3.31 19.48
C ALA A 186 -16.25 -2.69 18.14
N PRO A 187 -17.55 -2.57 17.86
CA PRO A 187 -18.07 -2.01 16.60
C PRO A 187 -17.53 -0.62 16.24
N GLU A 188 -17.28 0.21 17.25
CA GLU A 188 -16.77 1.58 17.15
C GLU A 188 -15.23 1.66 17.07
N SER A 189 -14.53 0.52 17.13
CA SER A 189 -13.07 0.47 17.05
C SER A 189 -12.60 1.00 15.70
N ALA A 190 -11.63 1.91 15.73
CA ALA A 190 -11.02 2.49 14.54
C ALA A 190 -9.49 2.62 14.69
N PRO A 191 -8.77 1.52 14.90
CA PRO A 191 -7.31 1.54 14.90
C PRO A 191 -6.77 1.96 13.52
N PRO A 192 -5.50 2.39 13.44
CA PRO A 192 -4.87 2.69 12.16
C PRO A 192 -4.98 1.51 11.19
N SER A 193 -5.34 1.77 9.95
CA SER A 193 -5.32 0.78 8.87
C SER A 193 -4.08 0.94 7.99
N ILE A 194 -3.78 -0.09 7.20
CA ILE A 194 -2.74 -0.01 6.17
C ILE A 194 -3.02 1.11 5.15
N TYR A 195 -4.31 1.41 4.89
CA TYR A 195 -4.71 2.52 4.04
C TYR A 195 -4.45 3.87 4.70
N THR A 196 -4.75 4.02 6.00
CA THR A 196 -4.40 5.21 6.79
C THR A 196 -2.90 5.47 6.76
N LEU A 197 -2.08 4.45 7.04
CA LEU A 197 -0.62 4.57 7.00
C LEU A 197 -0.11 4.98 5.62
N THR A 198 -0.72 4.44 4.57
CA THR A 198 -0.29 4.73 3.20
C THR A 198 -0.68 6.12 2.75
N MET A 199 -1.91 6.54 3.04
CA MET A 199 -2.36 7.91 2.83
C MET A 199 -1.38 8.89 3.48
N LEU A 200 -1.08 8.72 4.76
CA LEU A 200 -0.12 9.56 5.48
C LEU A 200 1.27 9.51 4.84
N SER A 201 1.75 8.31 4.45
CA SER A 201 3.08 8.15 3.82
C SER A 201 3.23 8.92 2.51
N ARG A 202 2.12 9.24 1.83
CA ARG A 202 2.07 9.96 0.55
C ARG A 202 1.61 11.41 0.71
N MET A 203 1.37 11.87 1.94
CA MET A 203 0.97 13.25 2.24
C MET A 203 1.95 13.92 3.23
N PRO A 204 3.19 14.24 2.80
CA PRO A 204 4.20 14.84 3.69
C PRO A 204 3.80 16.19 4.30
N ILE A 205 3.11 17.06 3.55
CA ILE A 205 2.68 18.38 4.04
C ILE A 205 1.60 18.19 5.12
N PHE A 206 0.61 17.34 4.84
CA PHE A 206 -0.46 17.02 5.80
C PHE A 206 0.10 16.42 7.09
N ARG A 207 1.08 15.51 7.00
CA ARG A 207 1.73 14.95 8.20
C ARG A 207 2.48 16.00 9.01
N HIS A 208 3.09 16.98 8.35
CA HIS A 208 3.77 18.07 9.05
C HIS A 208 2.78 18.92 9.86
N GLU A 209 1.61 19.19 9.30
CA GLU A 209 0.51 19.89 9.99
C GLU A 209 -0.09 19.10 11.16
N HIS A 210 -0.06 17.77 11.09
CA HIS A 210 -0.66 16.85 12.07
C HIS A 210 0.38 15.97 12.78
N PHE A 211 1.52 16.56 13.13
CA PHE A 211 2.66 15.82 13.69
C PHE A 211 2.30 15.04 14.97
N SER A 212 1.59 15.66 15.90
CA SER A 212 1.22 15.06 17.19
C SER A 212 0.35 13.82 17.04
N GLU A 213 -0.59 13.85 16.11
CA GLU A 213 -1.46 12.74 15.75
C GLU A 213 -0.69 11.59 15.11
N VAL A 214 0.24 11.92 14.20
CA VAL A 214 1.13 10.96 13.54
C VAL A 214 2.06 10.29 14.55
N GLU A 215 2.57 11.02 15.55
CA GLU A 215 3.37 10.45 16.64
C GLU A 215 2.58 9.43 17.48
N ARG A 216 1.30 9.66 17.74
CA ARG A 216 0.46 8.67 18.44
C ARG A 216 0.32 7.37 17.64
N ILE A 217 0.17 7.50 16.31
CA ILE A 217 0.15 6.33 15.43
C ILE A 217 1.48 5.56 15.52
N TYR A 218 2.62 6.25 15.53
CA TYR A 218 3.93 5.62 15.71
C TYR A 218 3.99 4.79 17.00
N TYR A 219 3.58 5.36 18.13
CA TYR A 219 3.57 4.62 19.41
C TYR A 219 2.66 3.40 19.38
N TRP A 220 1.55 3.44 18.64
CA TRP A 220 0.64 2.31 18.49
C TRP A 220 1.25 1.18 17.67
N ILE A 221 1.75 1.49 16.47
CA ILE A 221 2.23 0.46 15.51
C ILE A 221 3.59 -0.13 15.87
N THR A 222 4.25 0.39 16.90
CA THR A 222 5.51 -0.15 17.45
C THR A 222 5.30 -1.04 18.66
N GLN A 223 4.07 -1.14 19.18
CA GLN A 223 3.73 -2.10 20.23
C GLN A 223 3.86 -3.53 19.71
N PRO A 224 4.16 -4.52 20.57
CA PRO A 224 4.09 -5.93 20.19
C PRO A 224 2.73 -6.30 19.60
N LEU A 225 2.73 -7.01 18.47
CA LEU A 225 1.50 -7.46 17.83
C LEU A 225 0.70 -8.40 18.77
N PRO A 226 -0.59 -8.10 19.03
CA PRO A 226 -1.44 -8.98 19.80
C PRO A 226 -1.58 -10.36 19.14
N ARG A 227 -1.77 -11.41 19.96
CA ARG A 227 -1.99 -12.79 19.47
C ARG A 227 -3.41 -13.02 18.97
N GLN A 228 -4.34 -12.14 19.33
CA GLN A 228 -5.75 -12.23 18.95
C GLN A 228 -5.92 -11.92 17.46
N GLU A 229 -6.79 -12.67 16.79
CA GLU A 229 -7.16 -12.37 15.41
C GLU A 229 -7.94 -11.06 15.34
N VAL A 230 -7.64 -10.26 14.31
CA VAL A 230 -8.31 -8.97 14.11
C VAL A 230 -9.70 -9.19 13.51
N VAL A 231 -10.66 -9.41 14.40
CA VAL A 231 -12.07 -9.64 14.08
C VAL A 231 -12.89 -8.58 14.80
N GLN A 232 -13.82 -7.94 14.08
CA GLN A 232 -14.67 -6.88 14.62
C GLN A 232 -16.13 -7.31 14.60
N LEU A 233 -16.85 -6.92 15.65
CA LEU A 233 -18.28 -7.22 15.78
C LEU A 233 -19.12 -6.16 15.05
N PHE A 234 -20.07 -6.60 14.23
CA PHE A 234 -21.13 -5.76 13.63
C PHE A 234 -22.47 -6.43 13.91
N GLY A 235 -23.29 -5.79 14.76
CA GLY A 235 -24.49 -6.42 15.31
C GLY A 235 -24.16 -7.77 15.97
N LYS A 236 -24.52 -8.88 15.31
CA LYS A 236 -24.23 -10.26 15.75
C LYS A 236 -23.15 -10.96 14.93
N LYS A 237 -22.60 -10.30 13.91
CA LYS A 237 -21.65 -10.90 12.96
C LYS A 237 -20.22 -10.52 13.34
N MET A 238 -19.37 -11.53 13.41
CA MET A 238 -17.93 -11.38 13.57
C MET A 238 -17.28 -11.30 12.19
N VAL A 239 -16.61 -10.20 11.86
CA VAL A 239 -16.07 -9.94 10.52
C VAL A 239 -14.56 -9.68 10.60
N PRO A 240 -13.71 -10.47 9.90
CA PRO A 240 -12.28 -10.24 9.84
C PRO A 240 -11.90 -8.85 9.29
N GLN A 241 -10.89 -8.24 9.89
CA GLN A 241 -10.38 -6.90 9.55
C GLN A 241 -8.87 -6.92 9.27
N PRO A 242 -8.39 -7.66 8.24
CA PRO A 242 -6.96 -7.86 8.00
C PRO A 242 -6.19 -6.60 7.58
N HIS A 243 -6.88 -5.49 7.33
CA HIS A 243 -6.28 -4.20 6.96
C HIS A 243 -5.97 -3.34 8.18
N LEU A 244 -6.51 -3.65 9.36
CA LEU A 244 -6.23 -2.91 10.59
C LEU A 244 -4.91 -3.35 11.18
N ILE A 245 -4.16 -2.40 11.71
CA ILE A 245 -2.83 -2.60 12.27
C ILE A 245 -2.93 -2.46 13.78
N MET A 246 -2.65 -3.55 14.50
CA MET A 246 -2.79 -3.63 15.95
C MET A 246 -1.46 -3.59 16.71
N GLY A 247 -0.36 -3.37 16.00
CA GLY A 247 1.01 -3.37 16.53
C GLY A 247 2.03 -3.60 15.42
N ASP A 248 3.23 -4.00 15.81
CA ASP A 248 4.36 -4.24 14.91
C ASP A 248 4.15 -5.53 14.11
N VAL A 249 3.79 -5.36 12.84
CA VAL A 249 3.57 -6.46 11.89
C VAL A 249 4.87 -7.08 11.37
N LEU A 250 6.03 -6.50 11.70
CA LEU A 250 7.34 -6.99 11.30
C LEU A 250 8.30 -7.12 12.49
N PRO A 251 7.96 -7.92 13.53
CA PRO A 251 8.67 -7.90 14.81
C PRO A 251 10.01 -8.67 14.80
N HIS A 252 10.21 -9.57 13.83
CA HIS A 252 11.37 -10.45 13.79
C HIS A 252 11.69 -10.94 12.38
N ARG A 253 12.91 -11.46 12.20
CA ARG A 253 13.42 -12.02 10.93
C ARG A 253 12.44 -12.97 10.22
N ASN A 254 11.80 -13.89 10.95
CA ASN A 254 10.91 -14.88 10.32
C ASN A 254 9.68 -14.23 9.65
N ALA A 255 9.27 -13.04 10.10
CA ALA A 255 8.16 -12.30 9.50
C ALA A 255 8.60 -11.67 8.17
N VAL A 256 9.85 -11.22 8.09
CA VAL A 256 10.47 -10.75 6.84
C VAL A 256 10.59 -11.88 5.82
N ASP A 257 11.14 -13.02 6.26
CA ASP A 257 11.41 -14.15 5.37
C ASP A 257 10.11 -14.83 4.88
N ALA A 258 8.99 -14.66 5.60
CA ALA A 258 7.69 -15.23 5.23
C ALA A 258 7.03 -14.54 4.03
N ASP A 259 7.20 -13.22 3.88
CA ASP A 259 6.67 -12.44 2.75
C ASP A 259 7.57 -11.20 2.51
N VAL A 260 8.64 -11.42 1.74
CA VAL A 260 9.62 -10.38 1.39
C VAL A 260 8.96 -9.16 0.71
N PRO A 261 8.05 -9.32 -0.28
CA PRO A 261 7.37 -8.18 -0.87
C PRO A 261 6.56 -7.33 0.13
N PHE A 262 5.85 -7.98 1.05
CA PHE A 262 5.13 -7.27 2.11
C PHE A 262 6.10 -6.55 3.05
N ALA A 263 7.17 -7.22 3.49
CA ALA A 263 8.18 -6.62 4.37
C ALA A 263 8.80 -5.35 3.75
N LEU A 264 9.19 -5.38 2.48
CA LEU A 264 9.70 -4.21 1.77
C LEU A 264 8.64 -3.11 1.63
N THR A 265 7.39 -3.46 1.35
CA THR A 265 6.28 -2.50 1.25
C THR A 265 6.02 -1.82 2.61
N TRP A 266 6.12 -2.58 3.71
CA TRP A 266 6.03 -2.05 5.07
C TRP A 266 7.19 -1.10 5.38
N LEU A 267 8.43 -1.54 5.15
CA LEU A 267 9.63 -0.73 5.39
C LEU A 267 9.65 0.55 4.54
N GLU A 268 9.24 0.51 3.28
CA GLU A 268 9.07 1.70 2.45
C GLU A 268 8.04 2.66 3.04
N THR A 269 6.90 2.14 3.48
CA THR A 269 5.86 2.94 4.14
C THR A 269 6.40 3.61 5.40
N MET A 270 7.12 2.87 6.25
CA MET A 270 7.76 3.39 7.46
C MET A 270 8.86 4.41 7.15
N ALA A 271 9.62 4.23 6.06
CA ALA A 271 10.63 5.18 5.61
C ALA A 271 9.99 6.50 5.17
N ARG A 272 8.93 6.44 4.36
CA ARG A 272 8.15 7.61 3.94
C ARG A 272 7.51 8.32 5.14
N LEU A 273 7.05 7.56 6.13
CA LEU A 273 6.50 8.08 7.38
C LEU A 273 7.56 8.71 8.30
N ASN A 274 8.85 8.57 8.00
CA ASN A 274 9.98 8.93 8.86
C ASN A 274 10.03 8.13 10.19
N PHE A 275 9.38 6.97 10.21
CA PHE A 275 9.36 6.07 11.37
C PHE A 275 10.50 5.05 11.33
N LEU A 276 10.94 4.66 10.12
CA LEU A 276 11.97 3.63 9.96
C LEU A 276 13.25 3.99 10.71
N ARG A 277 13.79 5.21 10.55
CA ARG A 277 15.01 5.67 11.24
C ARG A 277 14.92 5.68 12.78
N ARG A 278 13.70 5.69 13.31
CA ARG A 278 13.42 5.80 14.75
C ARG A 278 13.23 4.43 15.41
N ASN A 279 13.06 3.37 14.61
CA ASN A 279 12.84 2.01 15.11
C ASN A 279 14.05 1.13 14.78
N ASP A 280 14.87 0.85 15.79
CA ASP A 280 16.07 0.03 15.66
C ASP A 280 15.80 -1.39 15.14
N GLY A 281 14.64 -1.96 15.49
CA GLY A 281 14.21 -3.27 15.02
C GLY A 281 14.01 -3.26 13.51
N TRP A 282 13.19 -2.34 13.01
CA TRP A 282 12.95 -2.20 11.56
C TRP A 282 14.21 -1.79 10.80
N MET A 283 15.06 -0.93 11.37
CA MET A 283 16.36 -0.59 10.79
C MET A 283 17.23 -1.83 10.61
N LYS A 284 17.37 -2.68 11.64
CA LYS A 284 18.16 -3.93 11.54
C LYS A 284 17.60 -4.87 10.48
N LEU A 285 16.27 -4.95 10.34
CA LEU A 285 15.65 -5.75 9.29
C LEU A 285 15.91 -5.19 7.90
N TYR A 286 15.91 -3.86 7.75
CA TYR A 286 16.32 -3.21 6.50
C TYR A 286 17.80 -3.42 6.19
N GLU A 287 18.71 -3.25 7.15
CA GLU A 287 20.15 -3.47 6.94
C GLU A 287 20.45 -4.89 6.50
N ARG A 288 19.70 -5.89 6.99
CA ARG A 288 19.85 -7.25 6.49
C ARG A 288 19.59 -7.38 4.98
N PHE A 289 18.59 -6.69 4.45
CA PHE A 289 18.38 -6.65 3.00
C PHE A 289 19.54 -5.96 2.28
N VAL A 290 20.16 -4.97 2.91
CA VAL A 290 21.34 -4.26 2.38
C VAL A 290 22.57 -5.17 2.40
N ASP A 291 22.73 -6.01 3.42
CA ASP A 291 23.83 -6.96 3.59
C ASP A 291 23.71 -8.19 2.67
N ASP A 292 22.48 -8.58 2.32
CA ASP A 292 22.21 -9.67 1.35
C ASP A 292 22.50 -9.26 -0.12
N ARG A 293 23.11 -8.08 -0.34
CA ARG A 293 23.55 -7.63 -1.66
C ARG A 293 24.95 -8.14 -1.99
N ASP A 294 25.18 -8.47 -3.25
CA ASP A 294 26.52 -8.78 -3.74
C ASP A 294 27.38 -7.51 -3.92
N ARG A 295 28.62 -7.71 -4.38
CA ARG A 295 29.59 -6.63 -4.67
C ARG A 295 29.11 -5.60 -5.70
N ASN A 296 28.12 -5.94 -6.52
CA ASN A 296 27.53 -5.06 -7.53
C ASN A 296 26.28 -4.35 -6.99
N GLY A 297 25.94 -4.57 -5.71
CA GLY A 297 24.76 -4.01 -5.06
C GLY A 297 23.45 -4.72 -5.42
N ILE A 298 23.52 -5.92 -6.02
CA ILE A 298 22.34 -6.70 -6.42
C ILE A 298 21.93 -7.58 -5.25
N TRP A 299 20.65 -7.52 -4.87
CA TRP A 299 20.14 -8.36 -3.80
C TRP A 299 19.93 -9.80 -4.28
N HIS A 300 20.39 -10.76 -3.48
CA HIS A 300 20.12 -12.18 -3.69
C HIS A 300 19.44 -12.78 -2.45
N PRO A 301 18.45 -13.68 -2.60
CA PRO A 301 17.86 -14.36 -1.46
C PRO A 301 18.92 -15.22 -0.75
N HIS A 302 18.91 -15.19 0.58
CA HIS A 302 19.82 -16.00 1.39
C HIS A 302 19.66 -17.52 1.17
N LYS A 303 18.49 -17.96 0.71
CA LYS A 303 18.19 -19.36 0.38
C LYS A 303 17.44 -19.47 -0.94
N GLY A 304 17.92 -20.35 -1.80
CA GLY A 304 17.32 -20.59 -3.12
C GLY A 304 17.64 -19.48 -4.12
N LEU A 305 17.02 -19.55 -5.29
CA LEU A 305 17.14 -18.55 -6.36
C LEU A 305 15.77 -18.20 -6.94
N GLU A 306 14.71 -18.48 -6.18
CA GLU A 306 13.34 -18.23 -6.62
C GLU A 306 12.98 -16.77 -6.41
N ARG A 307 12.14 -16.26 -7.30
CA ARG A 307 11.56 -14.93 -7.17
C ARG A 307 10.65 -14.92 -5.94
N PRO A 308 10.78 -13.92 -5.04
CA PRO A 308 9.82 -13.75 -3.96
C PRO A 308 8.39 -13.61 -4.51
N THR A 309 7.39 -14.06 -3.77
CA THR A 309 5.97 -13.91 -4.12
C THR A 309 5.19 -13.42 -2.91
N THR A 310 4.02 -12.84 -3.14
CA THR A 310 3.13 -12.39 -2.07
C THR A 310 1.69 -12.71 -2.41
N THR A 311 0.93 -13.10 -1.40
CA THR A 311 -0.53 -13.13 -1.44
C THR A 311 -1.14 -12.02 -0.61
N HIS A 312 -0.32 -11.13 -0.03
CA HIS A 312 -0.77 -10.06 0.82
C HIS A 312 -1.45 -8.98 -0.04
N PRO A 313 -2.76 -8.67 0.18
CA PRO A 313 -3.51 -7.76 -0.69
C PRO A 313 -2.87 -6.38 -0.83
N TRP A 314 -2.19 -5.94 0.23
CA TRP A 314 -1.50 -4.65 0.26
C TRP A 314 -0.25 -4.58 -0.64
N ALA A 315 0.52 -5.67 -0.70
CA ALA A 315 1.78 -5.74 -1.44
C ALA A 315 1.58 -6.13 -2.91
N TRP A 316 0.41 -6.67 -3.25
CA TRP A 316 0.08 -7.08 -4.61
C TRP A 316 0.23 -5.94 -5.63
N SER A 317 -0.17 -4.71 -5.28
CA SER A 317 -0.02 -3.57 -6.21
C SER A 317 1.43 -3.12 -6.38
N THR A 318 2.32 -3.40 -5.43
CA THR A 318 3.72 -2.95 -5.43
C THR A 318 4.70 -4.01 -5.94
N PHE A 319 4.26 -5.26 -6.06
CA PHE A 319 5.11 -6.39 -6.42
C PHE A 319 4.29 -7.51 -7.10
N PRO A 320 4.80 -8.23 -8.11
CA PRO A 320 6.06 -7.99 -8.82
C PRO A 320 5.93 -6.95 -9.94
N LEU A 321 6.75 -5.93 -10.05
CA LEU A 321 6.72 -4.98 -11.19
C LEU A 321 7.48 -5.50 -12.42
N ASP A 322 8.40 -6.44 -12.24
CA ASP A 322 9.06 -7.12 -13.36
C ASP A 322 8.18 -8.28 -13.90
N ASP A 323 8.22 -8.53 -15.20
CA ASP A 323 7.43 -9.62 -15.81
C ASP A 323 8.14 -10.98 -15.72
N GLY A 324 9.40 -11.02 -15.28
CA GLY A 324 10.14 -12.27 -15.13
C GLY A 324 10.64 -12.85 -16.45
N SER A 325 10.72 -12.03 -17.50
CA SER A 325 11.14 -12.47 -18.83
C SER A 325 12.63 -12.82 -18.93
N ALA A 326 13.48 -12.23 -18.07
CA ALA A 326 14.91 -12.49 -18.02
C ALA A 326 15.33 -13.26 -16.75
N ALA A 327 16.46 -13.96 -16.81
CA ALA A 327 16.99 -14.69 -15.65
C ALA A 327 17.26 -13.78 -14.45
N GLU A 328 17.67 -12.53 -14.69
CA GLU A 328 17.97 -11.53 -13.66
C GLU A 328 16.72 -10.81 -13.12
N SER A 329 15.58 -10.85 -13.84
CA SER A 329 14.31 -10.20 -13.47
C SER A 329 13.77 -10.61 -12.09
N LYS A 330 14.21 -11.76 -11.57
CA LYS A 330 13.80 -12.24 -10.24
C LYS A 330 14.34 -11.40 -9.08
N PHE A 331 15.40 -10.61 -9.30
CA PHE A 331 16.05 -9.82 -8.26
C PHE A 331 15.81 -8.31 -8.39
N THR A 332 15.30 -7.87 -9.55
CA THR A 332 15.19 -6.44 -9.91
C THR A 332 14.24 -5.69 -8.98
N ASP A 333 13.06 -6.24 -8.69
CA ASP A 333 12.08 -5.65 -7.79
C ASP A 333 12.63 -5.39 -6.37
N VAL A 334 13.27 -6.41 -5.79
CA VAL A 334 13.81 -6.32 -4.42
C VAL A 334 14.98 -5.35 -4.38
N THR A 335 15.91 -5.47 -5.33
CA THR A 335 17.06 -4.56 -5.46
C THR A 335 16.60 -3.11 -5.61
N PHE A 336 15.60 -2.85 -6.46
CA PHE A 336 15.00 -1.54 -6.62
C PHE A 336 14.39 -1.01 -5.32
N ARG A 337 13.57 -1.80 -4.62
CA ARG A 337 12.92 -1.37 -3.37
C ARG A 337 13.93 -1.07 -2.26
N ILE A 338 15.00 -1.85 -2.15
CA ILE A 338 16.08 -1.59 -1.19
C ILE A 338 16.73 -0.23 -1.48
N GLY A 339 17.02 0.06 -2.75
CA GLY A 339 17.55 1.35 -3.19
C GLY A 339 16.59 2.51 -2.92
N LEU A 340 15.30 2.32 -3.20
CA LEU A 340 14.26 3.33 -2.94
C LEU A 340 14.14 3.65 -1.44
N ILE A 341 14.11 2.63 -0.58
CA ILE A 341 14.11 2.82 0.88
C ILE A 341 15.40 3.55 1.30
N GLY A 342 16.55 3.16 0.77
CA GLY A 342 17.83 3.81 1.04
C GLY A 342 17.81 5.30 0.69
N LYS A 343 17.21 5.66 -0.46
CA LYS A 343 17.03 7.06 -0.88
C LYS A 343 16.13 7.84 0.09
N LEU A 344 15.03 7.25 0.53
CA LEU A 344 14.13 7.84 1.53
C LEU A 344 14.83 8.02 2.89
N LEU A 345 15.76 7.11 3.21
CA LEU A 345 16.65 7.23 4.35
C LEU A 345 17.82 8.21 4.14
N GLY A 346 17.88 8.91 2.99
CA GLY A 346 18.92 9.89 2.70
C GLY A 346 20.30 9.29 2.50
N ARG A 347 20.40 7.98 2.23
CA ARG A 347 21.66 7.34 1.87
C ARG A 347 22.08 7.81 0.48
N GLU A 348 23.39 7.95 0.31
CA GLU A 348 23.98 8.12 -1.01
C GLU A 348 23.79 6.85 -1.82
N ILE A 349 23.48 7.00 -3.11
CA ILE A 349 23.25 5.89 -4.02
C ILE A 349 24.25 6.00 -5.14
N GLU A 350 25.14 5.01 -5.19
CA GLU A 350 26.20 4.98 -6.20
C GLU A 350 25.61 4.68 -7.58
N LEU A 351 25.83 5.63 -8.49
CA LEU A 351 25.57 5.49 -9.91
C LEU A 351 26.75 4.78 -10.59
N ILE A 352 27.16 3.63 -10.06
CA ILE A 352 27.98 2.68 -10.82
C ILE A 352 27.11 2.09 -11.90
#